data_AF-A0A0X3ASE2-F1
#
_entry.id   AF-A0A0X3ASE2-F1
#
_cell.length_a   1.000
_cell.length_b   1.000
_cell.length_c   1.000
_cell.angle_alpha   90.00
_cell.angle_beta   90.00
_cell.angle_gamma   90.00
#
_symmetry.space_group_name_H-M   'P 1'
#
loop_
_entity.id
_entity.type
_entity.pdbx_description
1 polymer ?
#
loop_
_entity_poly.entity_id
_entity_poly.type
_entity_poly.pdbx_seq_one_letter_code
_entity_poly.pdbx_strand_id
1 'polypeptide(L)'
;EREHYIDGQHNGGVYNSFNLNTYIYCYQSPVLLVDPNGKQTEFWNTQEPSMAEYIVSATVGFIGEARAGVMNLASRILGEESRYRGDGGIGVVKLPEGSTTSIVEDVLDATVGIVTARFGVSAGVLAQEVKGGANEGKNIVKDISKEVGKSVSKTIHNGKQGKHIVGHNNYIEGKSILTENAQNLLNSFHAGDVKNIEAISDVKTRVDFGKHIGIYIDQSTGLPIPTTKGIIHNSKSGAHIVPSAPIPKTN
;
A
#
# COMPACT_ATOMS: atom_id res chain seq x y z
N GLU A 1 -19.94 19.37 37.83
CA GLU A 1 -20.57 20.19 36.78
C GLU A 1 -19.60 21.30 36.41
N ARG A 2 -19.34 21.54 35.12
CA ARG A 2 -18.28 22.48 34.66
C ARG A 2 -18.74 23.46 33.58
N GLU A 3 -20.04 23.54 33.29
CA GLU A 3 -20.58 24.40 32.24
C GLU A 3 -21.92 25.00 32.66
N HIS A 4 -22.07 26.31 32.49
CA HIS A 4 -23.24 27.08 32.90
C HIS A 4 -24.07 27.53 31.69
N TYR A 5 -25.37 27.22 31.72
CA TYR A 5 -26.31 27.51 30.62
C TYR A 5 -26.57 29.02 30.44
N ILE A 6 -26.58 29.79 31.53
CA ILE A 6 -26.79 31.25 31.50
C ILE A 6 -25.61 31.96 30.82
N ASP A 7 -24.40 31.43 31.02
CA ASP A 7 -23.17 32.03 30.49
C ASP A 7 -22.85 31.58 29.05
N GLY A 8 -23.77 30.86 28.40
CA GLY A 8 -23.62 30.46 26.99
C GLY A 8 -22.70 29.26 26.75
N GLN A 9 -22.17 28.63 27.80
CA GLN A 9 -21.20 27.52 27.71
C GLN A 9 -21.81 26.20 27.19
N HIS A 10 -23.11 26.19 26.94
CA HIS A 10 -23.88 25.02 26.50
C HIS A 10 -24.55 25.26 25.14
N ASN A 11 -23.82 25.07 24.03
CA ASN A 11 -24.31 25.35 22.67
C ASN A 11 -24.96 26.74 22.52
N GLY A 12 -24.30 27.77 23.09
CA GLY A 12 -24.82 29.14 23.12
C GLY A 12 -25.80 29.41 24.26
N GLY A 13 -26.17 28.41 25.06
CA GLY A 13 -26.99 28.54 26.27
C GLY A 13 -28.31 29.25 25.99
N VAL A 14 -28.65 30.23 26.83
CA VAL A 14 -29.84 31.09 26.67
C VAL A 14 -29.81 31.96 25.41
N TYR A 15 -28.64 32.19 24.81
CA TYR A 15 -28.50 33.04 23.61
C TYR A 15 -28.85 32.31 22.32
N ASN A 16 -28.95 30.98 22.34
CA ASN A 16 -29.42 30.19 21.22
C ASN A 16 -30.93 29.96 21.36
N SER A 17 -31.73 30.58 20.48
CA SER A 17 -33.19 30.52 20.52
C SER A 17 -33.75 29.10 20.43
N PHE A 18 -33.02 28.18 19.80
CA PHE A 18 -33.43 26.78 19.70
C PHE A 18 -33.27 26.02 21.03
N ASN A 19 -32.48 26.54 21.99
CA ASN A 19 -32.32 25.97 23.32
C ASN A 19 -33.44 26.38 24.30
N LEU A 20 -34.24 27.41 23.97
CA LEU A 20 -35.25 27.97 24.89
C LEU A 20 -36.48 27.08 25.07
N ASN A 21 -36.64 26.05 24.22
CA ASN A 21 -37.71 25.08 24.36
C ASN A 21 -37.22 23.88 25.18
N THR A 22 -37.55 23.85 26.47
CA THR A 22 -37.07 22.87 27.46
C THR A 22 -37.38 21.40 27.11
N TYR A 23 -38.38 21.14 26.26
CA TYR A 23 -38.81 19.79 25.89
C TYR A 23 -38.45 19.41 24.44
N ILE A 24 -37.70 20.24 23.71
CA ILE A 24 -37.29 19.93 22.33
C ILE A 24 -36.11 18.94 22.34
N TYR A 25 -36.24 17.84 21.61
CA TYR A 25 -35.15 16.90 21.38
C TYR A 25 -34.47 17.22 20.04
N CYS A 26 -33.14 17.35 20.04
CA CYS A 26 -32.31 17.49 18.84
C CYS A 26 -32.77 18.60 17.86
N TYR A 27 -33.29 19.73 18.34
CA TYR A 27 -33.86 20.82 17.51
C TYR A 27 -34.82 20.32 16.41
N GLN A 28 -35.61 19.26 16.69
CA GLN A 28 -36.49 18.59 15.70
C GLN A 28 -35.75 17.95 14.51
N SER A 29 -34.44 17.73 14.63
CA SER A 29 -33.57 17.11 13.62
C SER A 29 -32.92 15.81 14.15
N PRO A 30 -33.69 14.82 14.63
CA PRO A 30 -33.15 13.61 15.28
C PRO A 30 -32.42 12.64 14.33
N VAL A 31 -32.50 12.87 13.02
CA VAL A 31 -31.73 12.11 12.02
C VAL A 31 -30.31 12.64 11.89
N LEU A 32 -30.12 13.95 12.12
CA LEU A 32 -28.84 14.62 11.97
C LEU A 32 -28.15 14.88 13.30
N LEU A 33 -28.90 15.01 14.39
CA LEU A 33 -28.39 15.36 15.71
C LEU A 33 -28.68 14.25 16.72
N VAL A 34 -27.72 14.00 17.59
CA VAL A 34 -27.84 13.15 18.78
C VAL A 34 -27.57 14.01 20.01
N ASP A 35 -28.17 13.65 21.15
CA ASP A 35 -27.98 14.37 22.42
C ASP A 35 -27.39 13.43 23.50
N PRO A 36 -26.06 13.26 23.57
CA PRO A 36 -25.43 12.29 24.46
C PRO A 36 -25.34 12.73 25.93
N ASN A 37 -25.40 14.03 26.23
CA ASN A 37 -25.15 14.59 27.56
C ASN A 37 -25.94 15.88 27.85
N GLY A 38 -27.00 16.15 27.11
CA GLY A 38 -27.76 17.41 27.13
C GLY A 38 -27.29 18.41 26.07
N LYS A 39 -26.14 18.20 25.41
CA LYS A 39 -25.68 18.97 24.24
C LYS A 39 -25.98 18.23 22.96
N GLN A 40 -26.72 18.88 22.08
CA GLN A 40 -27.01 18.37 20.75
C GLN A 40 -25.77 18.51 19.87
N THR A 41 -25.34 17.40 19.27
CA THR A 41 -24.20 17.31 18.36
C THR A 41 -24.61 16.59 17.08
N GLU A 42 -23.99 16.90 15.95
CA GLU A 42 -24.22 16.14 14.72
C GLU A 42 -23.89 14.65 14.92
N PHE A 43 -24.72 13.77 14.36
CA PHE A 43 -24.54 12.31 14.37
C PHE A 43 -23.21 11.93 13.71
N TRP A 44 -22.72 12.77 12.79
CA TRP A 44 -21.42 12.69 12.13
C TRP A 44 -20.42 13.71 12.67
N ASN A 45 -20.49 14.05 13.96
CA ASN A 45 -19.52 14.97 14.55
C ASN A 45 -18.13 14.45 14.23
N THR A 46 -17.44 15.17 13.33
CA THR A 46 -16.11 14.85 12.83
C THR A 46 -15.14 15.28 13.91
N GLN A 47 -15.17 14.58 15.05
CA GLN A 47 -13.94 14.47 15.82
C GLN A 47 -12.97 13.82 14.86
N GLU A 48 -11.87 14.50 14.53
CA GLU A 48 -10.78 13.91 13.75
C GLU A 48 -10.56 12.51 14.32
N PRO A 49 -10.88 11.45 13.55
CA PRO A 49 -10.80 10.10 14.08
C PRO A 49 -9.40 9.96 14.64
N SER A 50 -9.31 9.40 15.85
CA SER A 50 -8.01 9.03 16.37
C SER A 50 -7.28 8.24 15.28
N MET A 51 -5.95 8.35 15.21
CA MET A 51 -5.21 7.61 14.18
C MET A 51 -5.55 6.11 14.23
N ALA A 52 -5.88 5.58 15.41
CA ALA A 52 -6.46 4.25 15.59
C ALA A 52 -7.77 4.07 14.81
N GLU A 53 -8.75 4.96 14.93
CA GLU A 53 -10.02 4.90 14.17
C GLU A 53 -9.82 5.07 12.66
N TYR A 54 -8.88 5.90 12.24
CA TYR A 54 -8.51 6.00 10.82
C TYR A 54 -7.94 4.68 10.30
N ILE A 55 -6.99 4.09 11.04
CA ILE A 55 -6.41 2.79 10.72
C ILE A 55 -7.47 1.68 10.74
N VAL A 56 -8.38 1.68 11.73
CA VAL A 56 -9.57 0.80 11.76
C VAL A 56 -10.33 0.89 10.44
N SER A 57 -10.66 2.11 10.00
CA SER A 57 -11.44 2.33 8.79
C SER A 57 -10.71 1.87 7.52
N ALA A 58 -9.39 2.05 7.48
CA ALA A 58 -8.54 1.62 6.36
C ALA A 58 -8.30 0.09 6.36
N THR A 59 -8.55 -0.59 7.49
CA THR A 59 -8.27 -2.03 7.68
C THR A 59 -9.55 -2.86 7.84
N VAL A 60 -10.74 -2.34 7.49
CA VAL A 60 -12.03 -3.08 7.62
C VAL A 60 -12.02 -4.44 6.89
N GLY A 61 -11.23 -4.59 5.83
CA GLY A 61 -11.05 -5.87 5.12
C GLY A 61 -10.07 -6.85 5.78
N PHE A 62 -9.46 -6.49 6.91
CA PHE A 62 -8.42 -7.30 7.57
C PHE A 62 -9.05 -8.11 8.70
N ILE A 63 -8.56 -9.35 8.86
CA ILE A 63 -8.93 -10.23 9.98
C ILE A 63 -8.28 -9.69 11.27
N GLY A 64 -8.90 -9.93 12.42
CA GLY A 64 -8.61 -9.32 13.72
C GLY A 64 -7.13 -9.28 14.09
N GLU A 65 -6.38 -10.38 13.90
CA GLU A 65 -4.94 -10.39 14.22
C GLU A 65 -4.14 -9.45 13.32
N ALA A 66 -4.44 -9.44 12.03
CA ALA A 66 -3.78 -8.53 11.10
C ALA A 66 -4.08 -7.06 11.38
N ARG A 67 -5.33 -6.77 11.72
CA ARG A 67 -5.73 -5.43 12.12
C ARG A 67 -5.02 -4.99 13.41
N ALA A 68 -4.86 -5.90 14.37
CA ALA A 68 -4.10 -5.66 15.59
C ALA A 68 -2.61 -5.39 15.31
N GLY A 69 -1.99 -6.14 14.38
CA GLY A 69 -0.61 -5.92 13.95
C GLY A 69 -0.36 -4.52 13.37
N VAL A 70 -1.25 -4.06 12.47
CA VAL A 70 -1.16 -2.71 11.89
C VAL A 70 -1.30 -1.63 12.97
N MET A 71 -2.23 -1.82 13.89
CA MET A 71 -2.45 -0.90 15.02
C MET A 71 -1.23 -0.82 15.94
N ASN A 72 -0.65 -1.96 16.31
CA ASN A 72 0.52 -1.99 17.17
C ASN A 72 1.74 -1.34 16.49
N LEU A 73 1.92 -1.55 15.18
CA LEU A 73 2.99 -0.90 14.42
C LEU A 73 2.81 0.62 14.39
N ALA A 74 1.60 1.10 14.16
CA ALA A 74 1.29 2.53 14.20
C ALA A 74 1.53 3.12 15.58
N SER A 75 1.06 2.46 16.66
CA SER A 75 1.34 2.88 18.03
C SER A 75 2.84 3.03 18.27
N ARG A 76 3.68 2.11 17.80
CA ARG A 76 5.15 2.23 17.93
C ARG A 76 5.73 3.43 17.21
N ILE A 77 5.31 3.67 15.97
CA ILE A 77 5.78 4.81 15.16
C ILE A 77 5.42 6.13 15.83
N LEU A 78 4.24 6.19 16.44
CA LEU A 78 3.71 7.36 17.11
C LEU A 78 4.20 7.51 18.57
N GLY A 79 4.94 6.52 19.08
CA GLY A 79 5.40 6.51 20.48
C GLY A 79 4.28 6.25 21.50
N GLU A 80 3.16 5.68 21.07
CA GLU A 80 2.05 5.30 21.94
C GLU A 80 2.25 3.90 22.55
N GLU A 81 1.88 3.75 23.83
CA GLU A 81 1.96 2.48 24.56
C GLU A 81 0.78 1.53 24.30
N SER A 82 -0.23 1.97 23.55
CA SER A 82 -1.41 1.16 23.24
C SER A 82 -1.05 -0.09 22.44
N ARG A 83 -1.48 -1.27 22.91
CA ARG A 83 -1.35 -2.56 22.22
C ARG A 83 -2.69 -3.26 22.08
N TYR A 84 -2.81 -4.06 21.02
CA TYR A 84 -4.02 -4.73 20.59
C TYR A 84 -3.73 -6.19 20.23
N ARG A 85 -4.74 -7.05 20.36
CA ARG A 85 -4.76 -8.43 19.89
C ARG A 85 -6.02 -8.69 19.07
N GLY A 86 -5.96 -9.55 18.06
CA GLY A 86 -7.15 -10.00 17.35
C GLY A 86 -8.06 -10.89 18.20
N ASP A 87 -9.33 -10.98 17.82
CA ASP A 87 -10.30 -11.93 18.41
C ASP A 87 -10.58 -13.15 17.51
N GLY A 88 -9.84 -13.29 16.40
CA GLY A 88 -10.06 -14.31 15.37
C GLY A 88 -11.17 -14.01 14.37
N GLY A 89 -11.94 -12.93 14.57
CA GLY A 89 -12.97 -12.40 13.68
C GLY A 89 -12.53 -11.10 13.00
N ILE A 90 -13.41 -10.09 12.92
CA ILE A 90 -13.08 -8.73 12.42
C ILE A 90 -12.61 -7.83 13.59
N GLY A 91 -12.80 -8.27 14.83
CA GLY A 91 -12.58 -7.48 16.03
C GLY A 91 -11.13 -7.44 16.50
N VAL A 92 -10.86 -6.47 17.38
CA VAL A 92 -9.60 -6.32 18.11
C VAL A 92 -9.89 -6.01 19.56
N VAL A 93 -9.03 -6.47 20.46
CA VAL A 93 -9.11 -6.26 21.90
C VAL A 93 -7.88 -5.47 22.34
N LYS A 94 -8.09 -4.36 23.05
CA LYS A 94 -6.98 -3.59 23.65
C LYS A 94 -6.36 -4.39 24.80
N LEU A 95 -5.04 -4.54 24.80
CA LEU A 95 -4.28 -5.22 25.84
C LEU A 95 -4.02 -4.27 27.04
N PRO A 96 -3.79 -4.81 28.24
CA PRO A 96 -3.39 -4.02 29.41
C PRO A 96 -2.14 -3.18 29.12
N GLU A 97 -2.08 -1.97 29.70
CA GLU A 97 -0.91 -1.10 29.61
C GLU A 97 0.36 -1.84 30.10
N GLY A 98 1.47 -1.67 29.38
CA GLY A 98 2.72 -2.40 29.63
C GLY A 98 2.81 -3.80 28.99
N SER A 99 1.74 -4.30 28.35
CA SER A 99 1.82 -5.53 27.55
C SER A 99 2.73 -5.30 26.34
N THR A 100 3.70 -6.19 26.09
CA THR A 100 4.61 -6.06 24.94
C THR A 100 4.36 -7.15 23.91
N THR A 101 3.96 -6.77 22.69
CA THR A 101 4.20 -7.58 21.49
C THR A 101 5.60 -7.27 20.96
N SER A 102 6.22 -8.15 20.19
CA SER A 102 7.44 -7.82 19.45
C SER A 102 7.10 -7.04 18.18
N ILE A 103 7.94 -6.10 17.76
CA ILE A 103 7.78 -5.45 16.45
C ILE A 103 7.78 -6.48 15.30
N VAL A 104 8.47 -7.61 15.49
CA VAL A 104 8.49 -8.72 14.52
C VAL A 104 7.13 -9.39 14.42
N GLU A 105 6.43 -9.56 15.53
CA GLU A 105 5.08 -10.14 15.58
C GLU A 105 4.07 -9.19 14.94
N ASP A 106 4.13 -7.90 15.28
CA ASP A 106 3.22 -6.90 14.72
C ASP A 106 3.34 -6.79 13.18
N VAL A 107 4.57 -6.83 12.66
CA VAL A 107 4.84 -6.82 11.21
C VAL A 107 4.36 -8.11 10.56
N LEU A 108 4.54 -9.26 11.23
CA LEU A 108 4.09 -10.55 10.73
C LEU A 108 2.57 -10.57 10.58
N ASP A 109 1.84 -10.17 11.62
CA ASP A 109 0.38 -10.17 11.62
C ASP A 109 -0.18 -9.25 10.53
N ALA A 110 0.36 -8.03 10.41
CA ALA A 110 0.00 -7.11 9.34
C ALA A 110 0.23 -7.69 7.94
N THR A 111 1.36 -8.39 7.76
CA THR A 111 1.73 -9.03 6.48
C THR A 111 0.76 -10.16 6.13
N VAL A 112 0.46 -11.04 7.08
CA VAL A 112 -0.52 -12.12 6.90
C VAL A 112 -1.89 -11.54 6.50
N GLY A 113 -2.29 -10.44 7.13
CA GLY A 113 -3.51 -9.71 6.77
C GLY A 113 -3.59 -9.24 5.35
N ILE A 114 -2.55 -8.54 4.88
CA ILE A 114 -2.48 -8.04 3.51
C ILE A 114 -2.60 -9.20 2.52
N VAL A 115 -1.90 -10.30 2.79
CA VAL A 115 -1.89 -11.48 1.92
C VAL A 115 -3.26 -12.15 1.90
N THR A 116 -3.88 -12.39 3.06
CA THR A 116 -5.23 -12.97 3.14
C THR A 116 -6.27 -12.07 2.47
N ALA A 117 -6.27 -10.77 2.73
CA ALA A 117 -7.24 -9.83 2.17
C ALA A 117 -7.12 -9.64 0.65
N ARG A 118 -5.89 -9.65 0.11
CA ARG A 118 -5.66 -9.45 -1.33
C ARG A 118 -5.71 -10.72 -2.16
N PHE A 119 -5.35 -11.87 -1.59
CA PHE A 119 -5.15 -13.12 -2.33
C PHE A 119 -6.02 -14.30 -1.82
N GLY A 120 -6.80 -14.13 -0.76
CA GLY A 120 -7.77 -15.13 -0.30
C GLY A 120 -7.16 -16.37 0.36
N VAL A 121 -5.92 -16.29 0.86
CA VAL A 121 -5.19 -17.40 1.49
C VAL A 121 -5.56 -17.50 2.98
N SER A 122 -5.73 -18.72 3.51
CA SER A 122 -6.12 -18.94 4.92
C SER A 122 -5.01 -18.57 5.91
N ALA A 123 -5.33 -17.70 6.88
CA ALA A 123 -4.39 -17.21 7.90
C ALA A 123 -3.77 -18.33 8.76
N GLY A 124 -4.51 -19.41 9.05
CA GLY A 124 -4.02 -20.52 9.86
C GLY A 124 -2.86 -21.30 9.25
N VAL A 125 -2.82 -21.44 7.92
CA VAL A 125 -1.71 -22.08 7.18
C VAL A 125 -0.46 -21.21 7.26
N LEU A 126 -0.62 -19.90 7.04
CA LEU A 126 0.47 -18.93 7.10
C LEU A 126 1.04 -18.77 8.53
N ALA A 127 0.19 -18.79 9.55
CA ALA A 127 0.61 -18.63 10.95
C ALA A 127 1.27 -19.89 11.54
N GLN A 128 0.91 -21.10 11.09
CA GLN A 128 1.56 -22.34 11.52
C GLN A 128 2.95 -22.53 10.92
N GLU A 129 3.18 -22.06 9.68
CA GLU A 129 4.47 -22.19 8.99
C GLU A 129 5.54 -21.18 9.50
N VAL A 130 5.15 -20.11 10.22
CA VAL A 130 6.08 -19.05 10.67
C VAL A 130 6.56 -19.24 12.12
N LYS A 131 5.95 -20.15 12.91
CA LYS A 131 6.44 -20.50 14.26
C LYS A 131 7.78 -21.27 14.23
N GLY A 132 8.27 -21.64 13.04
CA GLY A 132 9.57 -22.28 12.76
C GLY A 132 10.81 -21.38 12.82
N GLY A 133 10.87 -20.42 13.74
CA GLY A 133 12.12 -19.72 14.07
C GLY A 133 12.69 -18.72 13.04
N ALA A 134 13.49 -17.78 13.55
CA ALA A 134 13.97 -16.58 12.84
C ALA A 134 14.81 -16.82 11.56
N ASN A 135 15.26 -18.06 11.30
CA ASN A 135 16.00 -18.40 10.08
C ASN A 135 15.09 -18.72 8.88
N GLU A 136 13.81 -19.02 9.10
CA GLU A 136 12.84 -19.23 8.02
C GLU A 136 12.22 -17.90 7.53
N GLY A 137 12.22 -16.83 8.32
CA GLY A 137 11.75 -15.50 7.89
C GLY A 137 12.52 -14.92 6.68
N LYS A 138 13.82 -15.22 6.56
CA LYS A 138 14.62 -14.89 5.36
C LYS A 138 14.23 -15.73 4.14
N ASN A 139 13.74 -16.95 4.34
CA ASN A 139 13.23 -17.80 3.27
C ASN A 139 11.79 -17.42 2.90
N ILE A 140 10.95 -17.02 3.86
CA ILE A 140 9.57 -16.55 3.65
C ILE A 140 9.52 -15.26 2.83
N VAL A 141 10.35 -14.25 3.11
CA VAL A 141 10.45 -13.06 2.23
C VAL A 141 10.93 -13.44 0.84
N LYS A 142 11.77 -14.46 0.73
CA LYS A 142 12.32 -14.98 -0.54
C LYS A 142 11.32 -15.86 -1.31
N ASP A 143 10.41 -16.53 -0.60
CA ASP A 143 9.39 -17.43 -1.15
C ASP A 143 8.09 -16.67 -1.43
N ILE A 144 7.67 -15.71 -0.59
CA ILE A 144 6.65 -14.71 -0.93
C ILE A 144 7.11 -13.80 -2.09
N SER A 145 8.40 -13.44 -2.15
CA SER A 145 8.98 -12.76 -3.32
C SER A 145 9.09 -13.66 -4.57
N LYS A 146 8.97 -14.99 -4.46
CA LYS A 146 8.84 -15.92 -5.59
C LYS A 146 7.37 -16.13 -6.02
N GLU A 147 6.44 -16.09 -5.06
CA GLU A 147 5.01 -16.37 -5.28
C GLU A 147 4.20 -15.12 -5.65
N VAL A 148 4.50 -13.95 -5.06
CA VAL A 148 3.82 -12.66 -5.34
C VAL A 148 4.47 -11.90 -6.49
N GLY A 149 5.73 -12.17 -6.79
CA GLY A 149 6.35 -11.82 -8.06
C GLY A 149 6.89 -13.10 -8.66
N LYS A 150 6.34 -13.58 -9.78
CA LYS A 150 7.12 -14.46 -10.66
C LYS A 150 8.41 -13.73 -10.93
N SER A 151 9.48 -14.13 -10.23
CA SER A 151 10.70 -13.34 -10.11
C SER A 151 11.12 -12.95 -11.52
N VAL A 152 11.18 -11.65 -11.78
CA VAL A 152 11.78 -11.17 -13.02
C VAL A 152 13.14 -11.82 -13.08
N SER A 153 13.43 -12.53 -14.18
CA SER A 153 14.71 -13.22 -14.29
C SER A 153 15.85 -12.27 -13.91
N LYS A 154 16.85 -12.77 -13.19
CA LYS A 154 18.05 -12.00 -12.86
C LYS A 154 19.02 -11.92 -14.04
N THR A 155 18.73 -12.63 -15.12
CA THR A 155 19.57 -12.72 -16.32
C THR A 155 18.83 -12.22 -17.55
N ILE A 156 19.58 -11.51 -18.41
CA ILE A 156 19.12 -11.10 -19.73
C ILE A 156 19.24 -12.26 -20.72
N HIS A 157 18.16 -12.51 -21.47
CA HIS A 157 18.18 -13.43 -22.59
C HIS A 157 18.82 -12.78 -23.81
N ASN A 158 20.06 -13.14 -24.12
CA ASN A 158 20.87 -12.49 -25.16
C ASN A 158 20.15 -12.41 -26.52
N GLY A 159 19.63 -13.52 -27.05
CA GLY A 159 18.94 -13.51 -28.35
C GLY A 159 17.64 -12.68 -28.42
N LYS A 160 16.93 -12.52 -27.30
CA LYS A 160 15.71 -11.68 -27.24
C LYS A 160 16.09 -10.21 -27.09
N GLN A 161 17.09 -9.93 -26.26
CA GLN A 161 17.62 -8.58 -26.07
C GLN A 161 18.27 -8.03 -27.34
N GLY A 162 19.00 -8.88 -28.08
CA GLY A 162 19.70 -8.51 -29.32
C GLY A 162 18.77 -7.94 -30.40
N LYS A 163 17.46 -8.25 -30.36
CA LYS A 163 16.45 -7.65 -31.24
C LYS A 163 16.34 -6.13 -31.10
N HIS A 164 16.85 -5.59 -30.00
CA HIS A 164 16.80 -4.18 -29.63
C HIS A 164 18.19 -3.54 -29.53
N ILE A 165 19.26 -4.20 -29.99
CA ILE A 165 20.63 -3.66 -29.93
C ILE A 165 21.18 -3.57 -31.36
N VAL A 166 21.46 -2.34 -31.81
CA VAL A 166 22.06 -2.11 -33.13
C VAL A 166 23.42 -2.81 -33.21
N GLY A 167 23.67 -3.53 -34.29
CA GLY A 167 24.91 -4.29 -34.49
C GLY A 167 24.90 -5.72 -33.92
N HIS A 168 23.84 -6.13 -33.20
CA HIS A 168 23.66 -7.53 -32.81
C HIS A 168 23.15 -8.37 -33.99
N ASN A 169 23.59 -9.63 -34.10
CA ASN A 169 23.14 -10.54 -35.18
C ASN A 169 21.62 -10.83 -35.20
N ASN A 170 20.88 -10.44 -34.16
CA ASN A 170 19.44 -10.64 -34.02
C ASN A 170 18.69 -9.32 -34.09
N TYR A 171 19.37 -8.22 -34.39
CA TYR A 171 18.77 -6.90 -34.48
C TYR A 171 17.67 -6.87 -35.55
N ILE A 172 16.57 -6.20 -35.23
CA ILE A 172 15.43 -6.04 -36.15
C ILE A 172 15.22 -4.54 -36.33
N GLU A 173 15.40 -4.07 -37.57
CA GLU A 173 15.14 -2.69 -37.93
C GLU A 173 13.67 -2.29 -37.68
N GLY A 174 13.44 -1.05 -37.27
CA GLY A 174 12.11 -0.54 -36.91
C GLY A 174 11.65 -0.87 -35.48
N LYS A 175 12.42 -1.66 -34.72
CA LYS A 175 12.16 -1.85 -33.28
C LYS A 175 12.84 -0.78 -32.43
N SER A 176 12.27 -0.52 -31.24
CA SER A 176 12.92 0.29 -30.21
C SER A 176 14.35 -0.19 -29.92
N ILE A 177 15.26 0.77 -29.76
CA ILE A 177 16.70 0.57 -29.65
C ILE A 177 17.15 0.84 -28.22
N LEU A 178 17.72 -0.17 -27.56
CA LEU A 178 18.37 -0.03 -26.27
C LEU A 178 19.85 0.29 -26.48
N THR A 179 20.32 1.40 -25.90
CA THR A 179 21.73 1.82 -25.97
C THR A 179 22.48 1.52 -24.67
N GLU A 180 21.77 1.47 -23.55
CA GLU A 180 22.33 1.11 -22.24
C GLU A 180 22.55 -0.40 -22.09
N ASN A 181 23.42 -0.77 -21.15
CA ASN A 181 23.64 -2.17 -20.80
C ASN A 181 22.41 -2.78 -20.12
N ALA A 182 21.76 -3.73 -20.80
CA ALA A 182 20.54 -4.36 -20.32
C ALA A 182 20.69 -5.06 -18.96
N GLN A 183 21.84 -5.69 -18.70
CA GLN A 183 22.07 -6.40 -17.43
C GLN A 183 22.23 -5.41 -16.27
N ASN A 184 22.88 -4.27 -16.50
CA ASN A 184 22.99 -3.22 -15.48
C ASN A 184 21.62 -2.62 -15.16
N LEU A 185 20.78 -2.35 -16.16
CA LEU A 185 19.41 -1.88 -15.94
C LEU A 185 18.58 -2.89 -15.15
N LEU A 186 18.70 -4.18 -15.49
CA LEU A 186 18.02 -5.25 -14.77
C LEU A 186 18.50 -5.35 -13.31
N ASN A 187 19.81 -5.18 -13.07
CA ASN A 187 20.38 -5.14 -11.73
C ASN A 187 19.84 -3.94 -10.92
N SER A 188 19.77 -2.74 -11.52
CA SER A 188 19.17 -1.56 -10.88
C SER A 188 17.71 -1.79 -10.50
N PHE A 189 16.93 -2.42 -11.38
CA PHE A 189 15.55 -2.81 -11.08
C PHE A 189 15.46 -3.74 -9.86
N HIS A 190 16.29 -4.78 -9.80
CA HIS A 190 16.33 -5.71 -8.66
C HIS A 190 16.85 -5.07 -7.37
N ALA A 191 17.68 -4.02 -7.47
CA ALA A 191 18.17 -3.25 -6.34
C ALA A 191 17.18 -2.18 -5.86
N GLY A 192 16.09 -1.93 -6.60
CA GLY A 192 15.15 -0.84 -6.32
C GLY A 192 15.66 0.55 -6.70
N ASP A 193 16.77 0.65 -7.44
CA ASP A 193 17.36 1.90 -7.91
C ASP A 193 16.70 2.35 -9.23
N VAL A 194 15.40 2.63 -9.16
CA VAL A 194 14.57 3.09 -10.29
C VAL A 194 13.57 4.13 -9.81
N LYS A 195 13.12 5.03 -10.69
CA LYS A 195 12.20 6.12 -10.33
C LYS A 195 10.75 5.66 -10.14
N ASN A 196 10.31 4.71 -10.96
CA ASN A 196 8.93 4.23 -10.94
C ASN A 196 8.84 2.81 -11.51
N ILE A 197 7.90 2.02 -10.97
CA ILE A 197 7.57 0.67 -11.40
C ILE A 197 6.06 0.58 -11.58
N GLU A 198 5.63 0.12 -12.76
CA GLU A 198 4.24 -0.10 -13.11
C GLU A 198 4.08 -1.53 -13.64
N ALA A 199 3.26 -2.35 -12.96
CA ALA A 199 2.95 -3.68 -13.43
C ALA A 199 1.93 -3.62 -14.59
N ILE A 200 2.32 -4.09 -15.77
CA ILE A 200 1.41 -4.20 -16.93
C ILE A 200 0.71 -5.56 -16.91
N SER A 201 1.45 -6.62 -16.60
CA SER A 201 0.94 -7.98 -16.42
C SER A 201 1.94 -8.83 -15.65
N ASP A 202 1.58 -10.09 -15.36
CA ASP A 202 2.43 -11.07 -14.67
C ASP A 202 3.83 -11.26 -15.28
N VAL A 203 4.00 -10.90 -16.56
CA VAL A 203 5.24 -11.08 -17.33
C VAL A 203 5.78 -9.78 -17.91
N LYS A 204 5.11 -8.64 -17.67
CA LYS A 204 5.52 -7.33 -18.19
C LYS A 204 5.48 -6.28 -17.09
N THR A 205 6.62 -5.62 -16.92
CA THR A 205 6.75 -4.53 -15.95
C THR A 205 7.34 -3.32 -16.66
N ARG A 206 6.67 -2.18 -16.59
CA ARG A 206 7.22 -0.91 -17.05
C ARG A 206 8.03 -0.27 -15.93
N VAL A 207 9.20 0.24 -16.29
CA VAL A 207 10.16 0.79 -15.35
C VAL A 207 10.70 2.11 -15.91
N ASP A 208 10.73 3.14 -15.07
CA ASP A 208 11.47 4.37 -15.34
C ASP A 208 12.84 4.28 -14.66
N PHE A 209 13.89 4.12 -15.45
CA PHE A 209 15.25 3.97 -14.95
C PHE A 209 15.89 5.30 -14.55
N GLY A 210 15.18 6.42 -14.73
CA GLY A 210 15.66 7.75 -14.31
C GLY A 210 16.81 8.33 -15.12
N LYS A 211 17.40 7.54 -16.03
CA LYS A 211 18.41 7.93 -17.02
C LYS A 211 17.98 7.53 -18.42
N HIS A 212 18.53 8.19 -19.43
CA HIS A 212 18.29 7.79 -20.83
C HIS A 212 18.78 6.35 -21.05
N ILE A 213 17.89 5.47 -21.55
CA ILE A 213 18.22 4.05 -21.79
C ILE A 213 18.31 3.68 -23.26
N GLY A 214 17.77 4.53 -24.13
CA GLY A 214 17.70 4.30 -25.56
C GLY A 214 16.55 5.04 -26.23
N ILE A 215 16.19 4.57 -27.42
CA ILE A 215 15.23 5.18 -28.33
C ILE A 215 13.99 4.29 -28.43
N TYR A 216 12.84 4.85 -28.10
CA TYR A 216 11.55 4.26 -28.42
C TYR A 216 11.20 4.58 -29.88
N ILE A 217 10.85 3.57 -30.68
CA ILE A 217 10.30 3.77 -32.03
C ILE A 217 8.79 3.66 -31.95
N ASP A 218 8.11 4.77 -32.21
CA ASP A 218 6.65 4.80 -32.35
C ASP A 218 6.25 3.97 -33.58
N GLN A 219 5.44 2.93 -33.37
CA GLN A 219 5.06 2.00 -34.43
C GLN A 219 4.06 2.60 -35.43
N SER A 220 3.39 3.70 -35.07
CA SER A 220 2.42 4.39 -35.92
C SER A 220 3.08 5.42 -36.84
N THR A 221 4.07 6.14 -36.32
CA THR A 221 4.74 7.24 -37.05
C THR A 221 6.16 6.89 -37.51
N GLY A 222 6.77 5.84 -36.97
CA GLY A 222 8.19 5.52 -37.15
C GLY A 222 9.12 6.49 -36.43
N LEU A 223 8.59 7.44 -35.66
CA LEU A 223 9.40 8.51 -35.06
C LEU A 223 10.28 7.97 -33.92
N PRO A 224 11.59 8.26 -33.94
CA PRO A 224 12.48 7.93 -32.83
C PRO A 224 12.35 8.94 -31.69
N ILE A 225 12.05 8.45 -30.49
CA ILE A 225 11.86 9.27 -29.29
C ILE A 225 12.81 8.77 -28.19
N PRO A 226 13.75 9.61 -27.70
CA PRO A 226 14.57 9.28 -26.54
C PRO A 226 13.72 8.95 -25.31
N THR A 227 14.07 7.88 -24.58
CA THR A 227 13.27 7.45 -23.42
C THR A 227 14.15 7.04 -22.23
N THR A 228 13.64 7.26 -21.03
CA THR A 228 14.16 6.69 -19.78
C THR A 228 13.41 5.43 -19.35
N LYS A 229 12.34 5.10 -20.07
CA LYS A 229 11.38 4.08 -19.70
C LYS A 229 11.56 2.83 -20.54
N GLY A 230 11.59 1.67 -19.90
CA GLY A 230 11.62 0.37 -20.57
C GLY A 230 10.52 -0.54 -20.05
N ILE A 231 10.09 -1.47 -20.89
CA ILE A 231 9.28 -2.61 -20.46
C ILE A 231 10.21 -3.80 -20.31
N ILE A 232 10.25 -4.35 -19.11
CA ILE A 232 10.89 -5.62 -18.81
C ILE A 232 9.90 -6.74 -19.13
N HIS A 233 10.24 -7.55 -20.13
CA HIS A 233 9.53 -8.75 -20.49
C HIS A 233 10.17 -9.95 -19.81
N ASN A 234 9.49 -10.50 -18.81
CA ASN A 234 9.94 -11.67 -18.08
C ASN A 234 9.59 -12.97 -18.84
N SER A 235 10.50 -13.94 -18.82
CA SER A 235 10.23 -15.27 -19.37
C SER A 235 11.08 -16.33 -18.69
N LYS A 236 10.69 -17.60 -18.83
CA LYS A 236 11.43 -18.75 -18.26
C LYS A 236 12.90 -18.81 -18.68
N SER A 237 13.22 -18.32 -19.89
CA SER A 237 14.58 -18.35 -20.44
C SER A 237 15.39 -17.08 -20.19
N GLY A 238 14.85 -16.11 -19.45
CA GLY A 238 15.50 -14.83 -19.16
C GLY A 238 14.63 -13.63 -19.47
N ALA A 239 15.01 -12.48 -18.92
CA ALA A 239 14.34 -11.21 -19.15
C ALA A 239 14.89 -10.53 -20.41
N HIS A 240 14.14 -9.60 -20.98
CA HIS A 240 14.68 -8.61 -21.92
C HIS A 240 13.97 -7.28 -21.72
N ILE A 241 14.67 -6.20 -22.00
CA ILE A 241 14.23 -4.83 -21.79
C ILE A 241 14.03 -4.18 -23.14
N VAL A 242 12.83 -3.64 -23.36
CA VAL A 242 12.45 -2.93 -24.58
C VAL A 242 12.21 -1.46 -24.23
N PRO A 243 12.91 -0.49 -24.85
CA PRO A 243 12.59 0.92 -24.65
C PRO A 243 11.12 1.19 -25.04
N SER A 244 10.44 1.93 -24.18
CA SER A 244 9.00 2.16 -24.26
C SER A 244 8.67 3.64 -24.35
N ALA A 245 7.47 3.95 -24.83
CA ALA A 245 7.00 5.32 -24.97
C ALA A 245 7.21 6.10 -23.65
N PRO A 246 7.80 7.30 -23.68
CA PRO A 246 7.73 8.21 -22.57
C PRO A 246 6.25 8.60 -22.37
N ILE A 247 5.80 8.73 -21.12
CA ILE A 247 4.45 9.27 -20.89
C ILE A 247 4.50 10.74 -21.33
N PRO A 248 3.52 11.23 -22.12
CA PRO A 248 3.46 12.64 -22.48
C PRO A 248 3.43 13.48 -21.20
N LYS A 249 4.18 14.59 -21.17
CA LYS A 249 3.93 15.61 -20.14
C LYS A 249 2.49 16.09 -20.39
N THR A 250 1.58 15.74 -19.49
CA THR A 250 0.33 16.50 -19.37
C THR A 250 0.75 17.92 -19.00
N ASN A 251 0.61 18.84 -19.96
CA ASN A 251 0.69 20.27 -19.68
C ASN A 251 -0.44 20.67 -18.73
#